data_AF-A0A354M2E3-F1
#
_entry.id   AF-A0A354M2E3-F1
#
_cell.length_a   1.000
_cell.length_b   1.000
_cell.length_c   1.000
_cell.angle_alpha   90.00
_cell.angle_beta   90.00
_cell.angle_gamma   90.00
#
_symmetry.space_group_name_H-M   'P 1'
#
loop_
_entity.id
_entity.type
_entity.pdbx_description
1 polymer ?
#
loop_
_entity_poly.entity_id
_entity_poly.type
_entity_poly.pdbx_seq_one_letter_code
_entity_poly.pdbx_strand_id
1 'polypeptide(L)'
;MTYISIFITAIFVNNIVLAQFLGICPFLGVSKKVSTAIGMGAAVTFVMTIATIVTYLLQKYLLDAAGLQFMQTIIFILVIAALVQMVEIILKKVSPPLYQALGVFLP
;
A
#
# COMPACT_ATOMS: atom_id res chain seq x y z
N MET A 1 -11.20 -30.80 -7.33
CA MET A 1 -11.47 -30.46 -5.90
C MET A 1 -10.39 -29.58 -5.29
N THR A 2 -9.10 -29.79 -5.58
CA THR A 2 -7.98 -29.04 -4.95
C THR A 2 -7.79 -27.62 -5.48
N TYR A 3 -8.02 -27.36 -6.78
CA TYR A 3 -7.85 -26.00 -7.34
C TYR A 3 -9.02 -25.06 -7.02
N ILE A 4 -10.24 -25.60 -6.92
CA ILE A 4 -11.43 -24.83 -6.54
C ILE A 4 -11.37 -24.43 -5.07
N SER A 5 -10.88 -25.32 -4.19
CA SER A 5 -10.68 -24.97 -2.78
C SER A 5 -9.61 -23.89 -2.60
N ILE A 6 -8.48 -23.96 -3.34
CA ILE A 6 -7.46 -22.90 -3.32
C ILE A 6 -8.06 -21.56 -3.77
N PHE A 7 -8.88 -21.55 -4.84
CA PHE A 7 -9.54 -20.34 -5.32
C PHE A 7 -10.51 -19.74 -4.29
N ILE A 8 -11.34 -20.58 -3.65
CA ILE A 8 -12.30 -20.14 -2.62
C ILE A 8 -11.55 -19.63 -1.38
N THR A 9 -10.51 -20.33 -0.93
CA THR A 9 -9.70 -19.90 0.22
C THR A 9 -8.95 -18.60 -0.08
N ALA A 10 -8.44 -18.40 -1.30
CA ALA A 10 -7.77 -17.16 -1.68
C ALA A 10 -8.72 -15.95 -1.74
N ILE A 11 -9.92 -16.11 -2.29
CA ILE A 11 -10.88 -15.01 -2.48
C ILE A 11 -11.61 -14.64 -1.18
N PHE A 12 -11.95 -15.61 -0.34
CA PHE A 12 -12.79 -15.38 0.85
C PHE A 12 -12.05 -15.46 2.18
N VAL A 13 -11.06 -16.34 2.33
CA VAL A 13 -10.42 -16.61 3.63
C VAL A 13 -9.12 -15.83 3.81
N ASN A 14 -8.31 -15.71 2.74
CA ASN A 14 -7.00 -15.03 2.77
C ASN A 14 -7.00 -13.66 2.09
N ASN A 15 -8.17 -13.15 1.70
CA ASN A 15 -8.26 -11.88 1.01
C ASN A 15 -8.01 -10.71 1.96
N ILE A 16 -7.00 -9.90 1.64
CA ILE A 16 -6.55 -8.76 2.46
C ILE A 16 -7.70 -7.76 2.72
N VAL A 17 -8.60 -7.58 1.74
CA VAL A 17 -9.70 -6.61 1.84
C VAL A 17 -10.89 -7.18 2.63
N LEU A 18 -11.26 -8.44 2.40
CA LEU A 18 -12.47 -9.04 2.99
C LEU A 18 -12.23 -9.69 4.36
N ALA A 19 -11.03 -10.24 4.61
CA ALA A 19 -10.72 -11.01 5.82
C ALA A 19 -9.80 -10.27 6.79
N GLN A 20 -8.84 -9.48 6.27
CA GLN A 20 -7.89 -8.76 7.11
C GLN A 20 -8.30 -7.30 7.36
N PHE A 21 -9.27 -6.75 6.62
CA PHE A 21 -9.75 -5.36 6.74
C PHE A 21 -8.63 -4.29 6.65
N LEU A 22 -7.52 -4.60 5.99
CA LEU A 22 -6.42 -3.66 5.75
C LEU A 22 -6.68 -2.85 4.47
N GLY A 23 -6.40 -1.54 4.50
CA GLY A 23 -6.49 -0.68 3.31
C GLY A 23 -7.91 -0.35 2.85
N ILE A 24 -8.90 -0.40 3.76
CA ILE A 24 -10.31 -0.10 3.43
C ILE A 24 -10.57 1.39 3.13
N CYS A 25 -9.76 2.30 3.69
CA CYS A 25 -9.92 3.75 3.55
C CYS A 25 -9.86 4.19 2.07
N PRO A 26 -8.82 3.83 1.29
CA PRO A 26 -8.77 4.14 -0.14
C PRO A 26 -9.80 3.38 -0.96
N PHE A 27 -10.14 2.14 -0.56
CA PHE A 27 -11.11 1.32 -1.27
C PHE A 27 -12.52 1.96 -1.26
N LEU A 28 -13.00 2.38 -0.09
CA LEU A 28 -14.32 3.01 0.05
C LEU A 28 -14.39 4.38 -0.64
N GLY A 29 -13.28 5.13 -0.63
CA GLY A 29 -13.21 6.47 -1.23
C GLY A 29 -13.31 6.48 -2.76
N VAL A 30 -12.74 5.47 -3.42
CA VAL A 30 -12.51 5.52 -4.88
C VAL A 30 -13.35 4.51 -5.67
N SER A 31 -14.24 3.78 -4.98
CA SER A 31 -15.15 2.78 -5.58
C SER A 31 -16.17 3.33 -6.59
N LYS A 32 -16.41 4.65 -6.63
CA LYS A 32 -17.44 5.25 -7.51
C LYS A 32 -17.06 5.33 -8.99
N LYS A 33 -15.77 5.36 -9.32
CA LYS A 33 -15.28 5.51 -10.70
C LYS A 33 -14.12 4.55 -10.97
N VAL A 34 -14.28 3.69 -11.96
CA VAL A 34 -13.28 2.69 -12.35
C VAL A 34 -11.97 3.35 -12.79
N SER A 35 -12.04 4.47 -13.51
CA SER A 35 -10.87 5.22 -13.96
C SER A 35 -10.00 5.73 -12.81
N THR A 36 -10.60 6.18 -11.71
CA THR A 36 -9.86 6.64 -10.53
C THR A 36 -9.37 5.47 -9.67
N ALA A 37 -10.14 4.38 -9.60
CA ALA A 37 -9.76 3.18 -8.85
C ALA A 37 -8.52 2.50 -9.43
N ILE A 38 -8.41 2.42 -10.76
CA ILE A 38 -7.23 1.87 -11.44
C ILE A 38 -5.99 2.73 -11.15
N GLY A 39 -6.11 4.06 -11.24
CA GLY A 39 -5.02 4.97 -10.93
C GLY A 39 -4.55 4.85 -9.48
N MET A 40 -5.48 4.73 -8.53
CA MET A 40 -5.15 4.53 -7.12
C MET A 40 -4.48 3.18 -6.86
N GLY A 41 -5.03 2.10 -7.44
CA GLY A 41 -4.48 0.76 -7.29
C GLY A 41 -3.04 0.68 -7.79
N ALA A 42 -2.78 1.22 -8.99
CA ALA A 42 -1.43 1.27 -9.56
C ALA A 42 -0.45 2.04 -8.67
N ALA A 43 -0.86 3.19 -8.13
CA ALA A 43 -0.03 3.99 -7.22
C ALA A 43 0.31 3.23 -5.93
N VAL A 44 -0.69 2.61 -5.28
CA VAL A 44 -0.50 1.85 -4.04
C VAL A 44 0.36 0.60 -4.28
N THR A 45 0.14 -0.15 -5.36
CA THR A 45 0.97 -1.32 -5.69
C THR A 45 2.43 -0.90 -5.90
N PHE A 46 2.67 0.22 -6.57
CA PHE A 46 4.01 0.75 -6.78
C PHE A 46 4.70 1.12 -5.46
N VAL A 47 4.03 1.91 -4.61
CA VAL A 47 4.57 2.31 -3.29
C VAL A 47 4.84 1.09 -2.42
N MET A 48 3.88 0.15 -2.33
CA MET A 48 4.02 -1.05 -1.50
C MET A 48 5.19 -1.92 -1.95
N THR A 49 5.38 -2.09 -3.25
CA THR A 49 6.49 -2.91 -3.79
C THR A 49 7.83 -2.32 -3.38
N ILE A 50 8.01 -1.00 -3.54
CA ILE A 50 9.25 -0.33 -3.15
C ILE A 50 9.44 -0.33 -1.64
N ALA A 51 8.37 -0.04 -0.88
CA ALA A 51 8.39 -0.03 0.57
C ALA A 51 8.85 -1.38 1.13
N THR A 52 8.31 -2.51 0.63
CA THR A 52 8.71 -3.85 1.08
C THR A 52 10.20 -4.15 0.82
N ILE A 53 10.74 -3.73 -0.32
CA ILE A 53 12.16 -3.92 -0.63
C ILE A 53 13.03 -3.11 0.35
N VAL A 54 12.68 -1.85 0.56
CA VAL A 54 13.44 -0.94 1.44
C VAL A 54 13.35 -1.36 2.91
N THR A 55 12.15 -1.72 3.39
CA THR A 55 11.95 -2.17 4.77
C THR A 55 12.64 -3.50 5.04
N TYR A 56 12.69 -4.42 4.06
CA TYR A 56 13.45 -5.66 4.18
C TYR A 56 14.96 -5.41 4.35
N LEU A 57 15.53 -4.52 3.52
CA LEU A 57 16.93 -4.13 3.64
C LEU A 57 17.22 -3.45 5.00
N LEU A 58 16.37 -2.53 5.43
CA LEU A 58 16.51 -1.86 6.72
C LEU A 58 16.39 -2.83 7.90
N GLN A 59 15.47 -3.79 7.83
CA GLN A 59 15.29 -4.77 8.90
C GLN A 59 16.55 -5.64 9.05
N LYS A 60 17.07 -6.17 7.94
CA LYS A 60 18.19 -7.11 7.95
C LYS A 60 19.54 -6.46 8.21
N TYR A 61 19.79 -5.28 7.64
CA TYR A 61 21.10 -4.60 7.75
C TYR A 61 21.19 -3.65 8.94
N LEU A 62 20.09 -3.03 9.34
CA LEU A 62 20.11 -2.00 10.39
C LEU A 62 19.58 -2.54 11.71
N LEU A 63 18.42 -3.21 11.67
CA LEU A 63 17.67 -3.54 12.87
C LEU A 63 18.19 -4.77 13.61
N ASP A 64 18.46 -5.84 12.87
CA ASP A 64 19.03 -7.07 13.44
C ASP A 64 20.51 -6.86 13.85
N ALA A 65 21.26 -6.06 13.10
CA ALA A 65 22.66 -5.76 13.41
C ALA A 65 22.81 -4.85 14.65
N ALA A 66 21.87 -3.92 14.85
CA ALA A 66 21.92 -2.96 15.96
C ALA A 66 21.05 -3.38 17.17
N GLY A 67 20.38 -4.54 17.12
CA GLY A 67 19.55 -5.07 18.21
C GLY A 67 18.32 -4.22 18.54
N LEU A 68 17.87 -3.37 17.61
CA LEU A 68 16.84 -2.35 17.80
C LEU A 68 15.46 -2.76 17.25
N GLN A 69 15.09 -4.03 17.41
CA GLN A 69 13.82 -4.58 16.89
C GLN A 69 12.58 -3.83 17.41
N PHE A 70 12.62 -3.22 18.59
CA PHE A 70 11.51 -2.42 19.12
C PHE A 70 11.17 -1.20 18.24
N MET A 71 12.14 -0.66 17.48
CA MET A 71 11.93 0.51 16.62
C MET A 71 11.43 0.17 15.21
N GLN A 72 11.22 -1.11 14.90
CA GLN A 72 10.81 -1.59 13.57
C GLN A 72 9.57 -0.87 13.04
N THR A 73 8.54 -0.79 13.86
CA THR A 73 7.25 -0.19 13.49
C THR A 73 7.42 1.28 13.10
N ILE A 74 8.21 2.04 13.86
CA ILE A 74 8.43 3.47 13.62
C ILE A 74 9.18 3.69 12.30
N ILE A 75 10.23 2.91 12.06
CA ILE A 75 11.03 2.99 10.83
C ILE A 75 10.19 2.61 9.61
N PHE A 76 9.36 1.58 9.73
CA PHE A 76 8.51 1.15 8.62
C PHE A 76 7.47 2.22 8.26
N ILE A 77 6.82 2.83 9.27
CA ILE A 77 5.89 3.94 9.05
C ILE A 77 6.60 5.12 8.38
N LEU A 78 7.81 5.47 8.84
CA LEU A 78 8.58 6.59 8.29
C LEU A 78 8.99 6.37 6.83
N VAL A 79 9.41 5.16 6.48
CA VAL A 79 9.76 4.80 5.09
C VAL A 79 8.52 4.86 4.19
N ILE A 80 7.39 4.29 4.63
CA ILE A 80 6.15 4.30 3.86
C ILE A 80 5.66 5.75 3.67
N ALA A 81 5.65 6.56 4.72
CA ALA A 81 5.23 7.97 4.65
C ALA A 81 6.09 8.78 3.67
N ALA A 82 7.41 8.63 3.70
CA ALA A 82 8.30 9.31 2.76
C ALA A 82 8.04 8.92 1.29
N LEU A 83 7.74 7.63 1.04
CA LEU A 83 7.42 7.15 -0.31
C LEU A 83 6.05 7.63 -0.80
N VAL A 84 5.03 7.62 0.06
CA VAL A 84 3.69 8.14 -0.28
C VAL A 84 3.76 9.63 -0.59
N GLN A 85 4.53 10.40 0.19
CA GLN A 85 4.74 11.84 -0.06
C GLN A 85 5.37 12.10 -1.44
N MET A 86 6.34 11.28 -1.84
CA MET A 86 6.93 11.38 -3.17
C MET A 86 5.88 11.13 -4.27
N VAL A 87 5.02 10.14 -4.08
CA VAL A 87 3.96 9.81 -5.03
C VAL A 87 2.88 10.88 -5.11
N GLU A 88 2.56 11.55 -4.01
CA GLU A 88 1.65 12.71 -3.99
C GLU A 88 2.14 13.83 -4.94
N ILE A 89 3.43 14.16 -4.86
CA ILE A 89 4.06 15.19 -5.71
C ILE A 89 4.04 14.77 -7.19
N ILE A 90 4.27 13.49 -7.49
CA ILE A 90 4.22 12.96 -8.85
C ILE A 90 2.79 13.02 -9.40
N LEU A 91 1.79 12.59 -8.62
CA LEU A 91 0.37 12.61 -9.01
C LEU A 91 -0.14 14.02 -9.31
N LYS A 92 0.30 15.01 -8.52
CA LYS A 92 -0.02 16.42 -8.74
C LYS A 92 0.47 16.94 -10.09
N LYS A 93 1.58 16.40 -10.61
CA LYS A 93 2.19 16.81 -11.89
C LYS A 93 1.68 16.03 -13.10
N VAL A 94 1.38 14.74 -12.93
CA VAL A 94 0.97 13.85 -14.04
C VAL A 94 -0.52 13.99 -14.38
N SER A 95 -1.39 14.17 -13.39
CA SER A 95 -2.84 14.20 -13.64
C SER A 95 -3.61 15.01 -12.58
N PRO A 96 -3.86 16.31 -12.83
CA PRO A 96 -4.73 17.15 -12.00
C PRO A 96 -6.12 16.57 -11.69
N PRO A 97 -6.84 15.91 -12.63
CA PRO A 97 -8.17 15.35 -12.33
C PRO A 97 -8.10 14.16 -11.37
N LEU A 98 -6.99 13.40 -11.39
CA LEU A 98 -6.78 12.29 -10.46
C LEU A 98 -6.40 12.81 -9.07
N TYR A 99 -5.56 13.85 -8.99
CA TYR A 99 -5.23 14.53 -7.73
C TYR A 99 -6.47 15.15 -7.06
N GLN A 100 -7.38 15.77 -7.82
CA GLN A 100 -8.63 16.31 -7.25
C GLN A 100 -9.58 15.23 -6.72
N ALA A 101 -9.55 14.02 -7.31
CA ALA A 101 -10.38 12.90 -6.87
C ALA A 101 -9.75 12.11 -5.70
N LEU A 102 -8.42 12.06 -5.60
CA LEU A 102 -7.68 11.22 -4.65
C LEU A 102 -6.95 12.00 -3.54
N GLY A 103 -6.78 13.32 -3.66
CA GLY A 103 -5.88 14.11 -2.80
C GLY A 103 -6.22 14.08 -1.30
N VAL A 104 -7.45 13.70 -0.93
CA VAL A 104 -7.87 13.52 0.48
C VAL A 104 -7.36 12.19 1.06
N PHE A 105 -7.04 11.19 0.23
CA PHE A 105 -6.65 9.84 0.64
C PHE A 105 -5.15 9.53 0.44
N LEU A 106 -4.38 10.51 -0.03
CA LEU A 106 -2.92 10.43 -0.15
C LEU A 106 -2.07 11.13 0.94
N PRO A 107 -2.60 11.80 1.98
CA PRO A 107 -1.74 12.26 3.08
C PRO A 107 -1.32 11.10 4.00
#